data_AF-A0A855GRH5-F1
#
_entry.id   AF-A0A855GRH5-F1
#
_cell.length_a   1.000
_cell.length_b   1.000
_cell.length_c   1.000
_cell.angle_alpha   90.00
_cell.angle_beta   90.00
_cell.angle_gamma   90.00
#
_symmetry.space_group_name_H-M   'P 1'
#
loop_
_entity.id
_entity.type
_entity.pdbx_description
1 polymer ?
#
loop_
_entity_poly.entity_id
_entity_poly.type
_entity_poly.pdbx_seq_one_letter_code
_entity_poly.pdbx_strand_id
1 'polypeptide(L)'
;MKVLLTGASGYIGGNLLEQLKDDYEIVAASRSTDNKEDEKNVTWKKVDLYALEDIEAAMEGVHTAIYLVHSMIPSAKLTQGSFMDMDAILADNFGRAAKNKGVKHIIFMSGIMPDEEDEDLSNHLHSRKECEKILGSYGVPVSTLRAGLIIGPKGSSFPILKKLTKRLPALVLPKWAYSKTAPVALKDVVKGLATLVKREPKQNEQIDIYHEVTDYKGMFEATASVMKKKLPMLDVPFIPVWITKLPVALITGEPKELVYPLIDSLVHDMTPSKKNYVEGISNAPTPLKESIETALKDSDNEKKDKKKAPSIAKQLQKNDVKSVQRITIPSSWTIEQTANYYVNWLSRIGYSFINTSIEDEVLNISLPIFKDPILILEKSQKKSSEDRVLFYIKGGKFAKVNESSRARLEFRRILDTNECIIAIHEYEPSLPWFVYTITQARVHLLVMKLFGLETKILAKTLDSKYLEDKTMTIQDS
;
A
#
# COMPACT_ATOMS: atom_id res chain seq x y z
N MET A 1 -5.48 16.58 22.76
CA MET A 1 -6.01 15.54 21.85
C MET A 1 -4.85 14.65 21.40
N LYS A 2 -5.05 13.33 21.35
CA LYS A 2 -4.00 12.36 21.01
C LYS A 2 -4.14 11.89 19.57
N VAL A 3 -3.05 11.92 18.81
CA VAL A 3 -3.02 11.63 17.38
C VAL A 3 -2.00 10.54 17.05
N LEU A 4 -2.42 9.52 16.32
CA LEU A 4 -1.51 8.53 15.75
C LEU A 4 -1.01 9.04 14.40
N LEU A 5 0.30 9.11 14.21
CA LEU A 5 0.92 9.44 12.93
C LEU A 5 1.69 8.24 12.39
N THR A 6 1.10 7.53 11.44
CA THR A 6 1.83 6.49 10.69
C THR A 6 2.71 7.12 9.62
N GLY A 7 3.84 6.46 9.31
CA GLY A 7 4.80 7.03 8.37
C GLY A 7 5.52 8.27 8.92
N ALA A 8 5.56 8.45 10.25
CA ALA A 8 6.20 9.60 10.91
C ALA A 8 7.70 9.76 10.56
N SER A 9 8.40 8.66 10.26
CA SER A 9 9.78 8.69 9.78
C SER A 9 9.92 8.97 8.27
N GLY A 10 8.81 8.97 7.53
CA GLY A 10 8.75 9.25 6.10
C GLY A 10 8.82 10.74 5.81
N TYR A 11 8.89 11.10 4.53
CA TYR A 11 9.10 12.49 4.14
C TYR A 11 7.94 13.41 4.55
N ILE A 12 6.71 13.05 4.19
CA ILE A 12 5.51 13.84 4.54
C ILE A 12 5.25 13.76 6.04
N GLY A 13 5.29 12.55 6.61
CA GLY A 13 5.06 12.35 8.04
C GLY A 13 6.07 13.09 8.92
N GLY A 14 7.34 13.20 8.53
CA GLY A 14 8.33 13.96 9.28
C GLY A 14 8.04 15.46 9.31
N ASN A 15 7.64 16.04 8.17
CA ASN A 15 7.23 17.45 8.12
C ASN A 15 5.92 17.69 8.90
N LEU A 16 4.99 16.74 8.85
CA LEU A 16 3.72 16.82 9.58
C LEU A 16 3.94 16.66 11.10
N LEU A 17 4.87 15.81 11.52
CA LEU A 17 5.25 15.66 12.92
C LEU A 17 5.74 16.99 13.48
N GLU A 18 6.66 17.68 12.79
CA GLU A 18 7.16 18.99 13.21
C GLU A 18 6.05 20.05 13.29
N GLN A 19 5.05 19.98 12.41
CA GLN A 19 3.92 20.92 12.44
C GLN A 19 2.90 20.62 13.57
N LEU A 20 2.80 19.38 14.04
CA LEU A 20 1.78 18.97 15.00
C LEU A 20 2.29 18.83 16.44
N LYS A 21 3.59 18.62 16.66
CA LYS A 21 4.14 18.21 17.96
C LYS A 21 3.96 19.23 19.08
N ASP A 22 3.79 20.51 18.77
CA ASP A 22 3.60 21.54 19.80
C ASP A 22 2.14 21.63 20.29
N ASP A 23 1.18 21.22 19.44
CA ASP A 23 -0.26 21.36 19.70
C ASP A 23 -0.95 20.06 20.16
N TYR A 24 -0.34 18.90 19.90
CA TYR A 24 -0.96 17.58 20.11
C TYR A 24 -0.01 16.57 20.75
N GLU A 25 -0.59 15.58 21.44
CA GLU A 25 0.15 14.39 21.88
C GLU A 25 0.23 13.42 20.69
N ILE A 26 1.45 13.18 20.18
CA ILE A 26 1.68 12.39 18.98
C ILE A 26 2.22 11.01 19.33
N VAL A 27 1.53 9.98 18.87
CA VAL A 27 2.09 8.63 18.76
C VAL A 27 2.72 8.52 17.37
N ALA A 28 4.04 8.62 17.29
CA ALA A 28 4.79 8.51 16.04
C ALA A 28 5.10 7.03 15.73
N ALA A 29 4.42 6.47 14.73
CA ALA A 29 4.57 5.07 14.36
C ALA A 29 5.57 4.86 13.21
N SER A 30 6.52 3.95 13.42
CA SER A 30 7.48 3.52 12.40
C SER A 30 7.83 2.04 12.52
N ARG A 31 8.38 1.45 11.46
CA ARG A 31 8.84 0.04 11.46
C ARG A 31 10.13 -0.17 12.29
N SER A 32 10.91 0.88 12.49
CA SER A 32 12.12 0.86 13.33
C SER A 32 12.22 2.19 14.07
N THR A 33 12.51 2.09 15.36
CA THR A 33 12.67 3.23 16.29
C THR A 33 14.07 3.31 16.87
N ASP A 34 15.01 2.48 16.39
CA ASP A 34 16.35 2.32 16.99
C ASP A 34 17.18 3.62 17.04
N ASN A 35 16.83 4.62 16.22
CA ASN A 35 17.47 5.95 16.18
C ASN A 35 16.47 7.08 16.46
N LYS A 36 15.40 6.79 17.21
CA LYS A 36 14.33 7.72 17.54
C LYS A 36 14.21 7.84 19.05
N GLU A 37 14.15 9.07 19.52
CA GLU A 37 13.98 9.40 20.92
C GLU A 37 12.64 10.08 21.10
N ASP A 38 12.00 9.81 22.24
CA ASP A 38 10.77 10.47 22.62
C ASP A 38 11.04 11.95 22.91
N GLU A 39 10.11 12.81 22.49
CA GLU A 39 10.08 14.23 22.83
C GLU A 39 8.91 14.49 23.78
N LYS A 40 8.85 15.69 24.38
CA LYS A 40 7.82 16.06 25.38
C LYS A 40 6.39 15.65 24.99
N ASN A 41 6.03 15.81 23.72
CA ASN A 41 4.70 15.50 23.18
C ASN A 41 4.73 14.40 22.10
N VAL A 42 5.85 13.68 21.94
CA VAL A 42 6.02 12.68 20.88
C VAL A 42 6.51 11.38 21.48
N THR A 43 5.70 10.33 21.39
CA THR A 43 6.10 8.97 21.74
C THR A 43 6.29 8.14 20.49
N TRP A 44 7.48 7.59 20.29
CA TRP A 44 7.78 6.69 19.19
C TRP A 44 7.34 5.27 19.52
N LYS A 45 6.56 4.67 18.63
CA LYS A 45 6.19 3.25 18.71
C LYS A 45 6.66 2.50 17.48
N LYS A 46 7.29 1.34 17.72
CA LYS A 46 7.57 0.37 16.67
C LYS A 46 6.25 -0.33 16.31
N VAL A 47 5.81 -0.17 15.06
CA VAL A 47 4.54 -0.70 14.57
C VAL A 47 4.77 -1.38 13.21
N ASP A 48 4.41 -2.65 13.12
CA ASP A 48 4.23 -3.33 11.84
C ASP A 48 2.75 -3.28 11.44
N LEU A 49 2.41 -2.50 10.40
CA LEU A 49 1.02 -2.37 9.93
C LEU A 49 0.45 -3.67 9.33
N TYR A 50 1.27 -4.70 9.08
CA TYR A 50 0.75 -6.02 8.74
C TYR A 50 0.27 -6.79 9.98
N ALA A 51 0.67 -6.39 11.18
CA ALA A 51 0.27 -6.99 12.44
C ALA A 51 -0.81 -6.11 13.09
N LEU A 52 -2.07 -6.54 12.99
CA LEU A 52 -3.23 -5.80 13.52
C LEU A 52 -3.05 -5.39 14.98
N GLU A 53 -2.48 -6.27 15.80
CA GLU A 53 -2.22 -6.02 17.23
C GLU A 53 -1.25 -4.86 17.50
N ASP A 54 -0.24 -4.66 16.65
CA ASP A 54 0.70 -3.55 16.78
C ASP A 54 -0.03 -2.22 16.54
N ILE A 55 -0.95 -2.20 15.57
CA ILE A 55 -1.77 -1.01 15.26
C ILE A 55 -2.74 -0.72 16.39
N GLU A 56 -3.43 -1.75 16.89
CA GLU A 56 -4.35 -1.63 18.02
C GLU A 56 -3.64 -1.09 19.26
N ALA A 57 -2.44 -1.59 19.58
CA ALA A 57 -1.64 -1.08 20.69
C ALA A 57 -1.15 0.36 20.48
N ALA A 58 -0.94 0.78 19.23
CA ALA A 58 -0.59 2.16 18.90
C ALA A 58 -1.78 3.12 18.96
N MET A 59 -2.99 2.63 18.69
CA MET A 59 -4.24 3.41 18.69
C MET A 59 -4.89 3.56 20.07
N GLU A 60 -4.32 2.99 21.14
CA GLU A 60 -4.88 3.11 22.49
C GLU A 60 -5.00 4.58 22.94
N GLY A 61 -6.24 5.01 23.19
CA GLY A 61 -6.58 6.39 23.56
C GLY A 61 -6.44 7.43 22.44
N VAL A 62 -6.24 7.01 21.19
CA VAL A 62 -6.08 7.92 20.04
C VAL A 62 -7.44 8.45 19.58
N HIS A 63 -7.52 9.77 19.38
CA HIS A 63 -8.70 10.42 18.83
C HIS A 63 -8.68 10.41 17.29
N THR A 64 -7.58 10.87 16.69
CA THR A 64 -7.42 10.99 15.24
C THR A 64 -6.22 10.16 14.77
N ALA A 65 -6.38 9.38 13.71
CA ALA A 65 -5.31 8.53 13.18
C ALA A 65 -4.97 8.90 11.73
N ILE A 66 -3.71 9.22 11.48
CA ILE A 66 -3.19 9.68 10.18
C ILE A 66 -2.49 8.52 9.48
N TYR A 67 -3.00 8.17 8.29
CA TYR A 67 -2.51 7.09 7.44
C TYR A 67 -1.70 7.63 6.25
N LEU A 68 -0.36 7.54 6.33
CA LEU A 68 0.58 8.04 5.29
C LEU A 68 1.46 6.93 4.67
N VAL A 69 1.09 5.66 4.86
CA VAL A 69 1.92 4.53 4.42
C VAL A 69 1.54 4.06 3.02
N HIS A 70 2.53 3.56 2.28
CA HIS A 70 2.38 2.97 0.97
C HIS A 70 3.38 1.82 0.75
N SER A 71 2.94 0.76 0.08
CA SER A 71 3.66 -0.52 -0.05
C SER A 71 4.40 -0.70 -1.38
N MET A 72 4.72 0.40 -2.09
CA MET A 72 5.50 0.32 -3.35
C MET A 72 6.90 -0.26 -3.18
N ILE A 73 7.51 -0.08 -2.01
CA ILE A 73 8.84 -0.63 -1.73
C ILE A 73 8.68 -1.94 -0.97
N PRO A 74 9.36 -3.03 -1.40
CA PRO A 74 9.33 -4.31 -0.69
C PRO A 74 9.64 -4.19 0.80
N SER A 75 8.91 -4.97 1.61
CA SER A 75 9.03 -4.96 3.08
C SER A 75 9.72 -6.20 3.65
N ALA A 76 9.93 -7.23 2.84
CA ALA A 76 10.61 -8.48 3.21
C ALA A 76 11.70 -8.81 2.18
N LYS A 77 12.66 -9.65 2.56
CA LYS A 77 13.78 -10.04 1.68
C LYS A 77 13.30 -10.70 0.39
N LEU A 78 12.23 -11.49 0.46
CA LEU A 78 11.45 -11.90 -0.69
C LEU A 78 10.00 -11.41 -0.53
N THR A 79 9.56 -10.56 -1.46
CA THR A 79 8.17 -10.13 -1.56
C THR A 79 7.57 -10.68 -2.85
N GLN A 80 6.49 -11.45 -2.74
CA GLN A 80 5.76 -12.08 -3.83
C GLN A 80 4.30 -11.62 -3.79
N GLY A 81 3.98 -10.51 -4.43
CA GLY A 81 2.62 -9.97 -4.44
C GLY A 81 2.59 -8.59 -5.08
N SER A 82 1.40 -8.11 -5.43
CA SER A 82 1.24 -6.74 -5.92
C SER A 82 1.27 -5.74 -4.76
N PHE A 83 1.73 -4.51 -5.01
CA PHE A 83 1.65 -3.45 -4.01
C PHE A 83 0.20 -3.08 -3.67
N MET A 84 -0.73 -3.29 -4.61
CA MET A 84 -2.16 -3.06 -4.43
C MET A 84 -2.72 -3.98 -3.35
N ASP A 85 -2.43 -5.28 -3.43
CA ASP A 85 -2.90 -6.25 -2.43
C ASP A 85 -2.25 -6.01 -1.07
N MET A 86 -0.97 -5.62 -1.06
CA MET A 86 -0.28 -5.23 0.17
C MET A 86 -0.94 -4.00 0.81
N ASP A 87 -1.22 -2.96 0.03
CA ASP A 87 -1.88 -1.74 0.51
C ASP A 87 -3.30 -2.02 1.01
N ALA A 88 -4.06 -2.89 0.34
CA ALA A 88 -5.38 -3.33 0.78
C ALA A 88 -5.33 -3.99 2.18
N ILE A 89 -4.37 -4.90 2.43
CA ILE A 89 -4.17 -5.49 3.77
C ILE A 89 -3.89 -4.41 4.82
N LEU A 90 -3.00 -3.45 4.50
CA LEU A 90 -2.62 -2.40 5.44
C LEU A 90 -3.80 -1.47 5.78
N ALA A 91 -4.55 -1.03 4.77
CA ALA A 91 -5.74 -0.22 4.93
C ALA A 91 -6.82 -0.93 5.76
N ASP A 92 -7.05 -2.22 5.47
CA ASP A 92 -8.03 -3.05 6.15
C ASP A 92 -7.65 -3.25 7.63
N ASN A 93 -6.39 -3.58 7.92
CA ASN A 93 -5.89 -3.64 9.30
C ASN A 93 -6.05 -2.30 10.04
N PHE A 94 -5.74 -1.19 9.37
CA PHE A 94 -5.84 0.14 9.99
C PHE A 94 -7.28 0.54 10.29
N GLY A 95 -8.21 0.31 9.36
CA GLY A 95 -9.63 0.56 9.55
C GLY A 95 -10.24 -0.30 10.67
N ARG A 96 -9.89 -1.59 10.73
CA ARG A 96 -10.29 -2.48 11.84
C ARG A 96 -9.78 -1.99 13.18
N ALA A 97 -8.49 -1.70 13.27
CA ALA A 97 -7.88 -1.21 14.52
C ALA A 97 -8.53 0.09 14.98
N ALA A 98 -8.80 1.02 14.04
CA ALA A 98 -9.45 2.29 14.33
C ALA A 98 -10.85 2.09 14.91
N LYS A 99 -11.66 1.23 14.30
CA LYS A 99 -12.98 0.84 14.82
C LYS A 99 -12.88 0.21 16.20
N ASN A 100 -12.02 -0.79 16.37
CA ASN A 100 -11.85 -1.54 17.62
C ASN A 100 -11.36 -0.66 18.78
N LYS A 101 -10.53 0.34 18.50
CA LYS A 101 -9.98 1.28 19.48
C LYS A 101 -10.76 2.58 19.62
N GLY A 102 -11.90 2.69 18.95
CA GLY A 102 -12.81 3.83 19.09
C GLY A 102 -12.26 5.15 18.56
N VAL A 103 -11.32 5.11 17.61
CA VAL A 103 -10.80 6.27 16.89
C VAL A 103 -11.98 7.02 16.25
N LYS A 104 -11.97 8.34 16.33
CA LYS A 104 -13.08 9.19 15.89
C LYS A 104 -12.92 9.69 14.46
N HIS A 105 -11.68 9.75 13.98
CA HIS A 105 -11.37 10.32 12.68
C HIS A 105 -10.12 9.70 12.08
N ILE A 106 -10.21 9.28 10.81
CA ILE A 106 -9.05 8.85 10.03
C ILE A 106 -8.72 9.94 9.01
N ILE A 107 -7.45 10.30 8.92
CA ILE A 107 -6.93 11.18 7.86
C ILE A 107 -6.11 10.33 6.91
N PHE A 108 -6.54 10.27 5.65
CA PHE A 108 -5.83 9.56 4.60
C PHE A 108 -5.24 10.54 3.60
N MET A 109 -4.07 10.21 3.07
CA MET A 109 -3.46 10.95 1.97
C MET A 109 -3.41 10.08 0.71
N SER A 110 -4.04 10.58 -0.35
CA SER A 110 -4.21 9.87 -1.63
C SER A 110 -3.82 10.74 -2.82
N GLY A 111 -4.01 10.22 -4.03
CA GLY A 111 -3.88 10.96 -5.29
C GLY A 111 -5.21 11.58 -5.73
N ILE A 112 -5.15 12.67 -6.50
CA ILE A 112 -6.33 13.14 -7.25
C ILE A 112 -6.76 12.04 -8.21
N MET A 113 -8.05 11.69 -8.18
CA MET A 113 -8.62 10.64 -9.02
C MET A 113 -9.11 11.24 -10.33
N PRO A 114 -8.79 10.64 -11.49
CA PRO A 114 -9.36 11.05 -12.77
C PRO A 114 -10.86 10.70 -12.81
N ASP A 115 -11.58 11.34 -13.72
CA ASP A 115 -13.00 11.05 -13.98
C ASP A 115 -13.12 9.94 -15.04
N GLU A 116 -12.66 8.75 -14.67
CA GLU A 116 -12.54 7.57 -15.54
C GLU A 116 -13.16 6.34 -14.84
N GLU A 117 -13.49 5.30 -15.63
CA GLU A 117 -13.95 4.02 -15.09
C GLU A 117 -12.82 3.27 -14.39
N ASP A 118 -13.16 2.43 -13.41
CA ASP A 118 -12.17 1.71 -12.59
C ASP A 118 -11.27 0.77 -13.41
N GLU A 119 -11.80 0.20 -14.50
CA GLU A 119 -11.07 -0.72 -15.38
C GLU A 119 -9.95 -0.03 -16.18
N ASP A 120 -10.08 1.28 -16.40
CA ASP A 120 -9.11 2.07 -17.15
C ASP A 120 -7.98 2.59 -16.26
N LEU A 121 -8.17 2.65 -14.94
CA LEU A 121 -7.18 3.18 -14.00
C LEU A 121 -5.89 2.36 -13.98
N SER A 122 -4.75 3.04 -13.98
CA SER A 122 -3.48 2.41 -13.64
C SER A 122 -3.55 1.71 -12.27
N ASN A 123 -2.81 0.61 -12.10
CA ASN A 123 -2.72 -0.13 -10.84
C ASN A 123 -2.39 0.77 -9.62
N HIS A 124 -1.62 1.84 -9.83
CA HIS A 124 -1.30 2.79 -8.76
C HIS A 124 -2.54 3.58 -8.31
N LEU A 125 -3.32 4.12 -9.24
CA LEU A 125 -4.55 4.86 -8.92
C LEU A 125 -5.63 3.93 -8.37
N HIS A 126 -5.78 2.73 -8.94
CA HIS A 126 -6.71 1.72 -8.45
C HIS A 126 -6.40 1.35 -6.98
N SER A 127 -5.14 1.07 -6.64
CA SER A 127 -4.73 0.82 -5.25
C SER A 127 -5.12 1.96 -4.30
N ARG A 128 -4.93 3.22 -4.73
CA ARG A 128 -5.26 4.40 -3.93
C ARG A 128 -6.76 4.57 -3.70
N LYS A 129 -7.56 4.31 -4.72
CA LYS A 129 -9.03 4.34 -4.63
C LYS A 129 -9.55 3.19 -3.76
N GLU A 130 -8.98 1.99 -3.91
CA GLU A 130 -9.31 0.83 -3.09
C GLU A 130 -8.98 1.06 -1.61
N CYS A 131 -7.81 1.60 -1.27
CA CYS A 131 -7.47 1.95 0.11
C CYS A 131 -8.43 2.97 0.72
N GLU A 132 -8.82 4.00 -0.05
CA GLU A 132 -9.79 4.99 0.40
C GLU A 132 -11.13 4.31 0.77
N LYS A 133 -11.62 3.43 -0.11
CA LYS A 133 -12.83 2.65 0.12
C LYS A 133 -12.70 1.80 1.39
N ILE A 134 -11.65 0.99 1.49
CA ILE A 134 -11.43 0.07 2.62
C ILE A 134 -11.36 0.82 3.96
N LEU A 135 -10.59 1.91 4.04
CA LEU A 135 -10.51 2.72 5.27
C LEU A 135 -11.88 3.25 5.68
N GLY A 136 -12.70 3.66 4.71
CA GLY A 136 -14.03 4.23 4.90
C GLY A 136 -15.13 3.24 5.26
N SER A 137 -14.89 1.93 5.14
CA SER A 137 -15.93 0.90 5.32
C SER A 137 -16.17 0.47 6.76
N TYR A 138 -15.36 0.91 7.73
CA TYR A 138 -15.44 0.46 9.12
C TYR A 138 -16.28 1.36 10.05
N GLY A 139 -16.91 2.41 9.51
CA GLY A 139 -17.76 3.33 10.27
C GLY A 139 -17.00 4.43 11.03
N VAL A 140 -15.68 4.52 10.88
CA VAL A 140 -14.89 5.67 11.31
C VAL A 140 -14.80 6.65 10.13
N PRO A 141 -15.29 7.90 10.25
CA PRO A 141 -15.21 8.87 9.17
C PRO A 141 -13.77 9.11 8.69
N VAL A 142 -13.58 9.08 7.37
CA VAL A 142 -12.29 9.29 6.72
C VAL A 142 -12.27 10.63 5.98
N SER A 143 -11.33 11.52 6.31
CA SER A 143 -10.99 12.66 5.45
C SER A 143 -9.81 12.30 4.56
N THR A 144 -10.05 12.23 3.25
CA THR A 144 -9.00 11.94 2.28
C THR A 144 -8.52 13.21 1.62
N LEU A 145 -7.28 13.61 1.91
CA LEU A 145 -6.60 14.67 1.19
C LEU A 145 -5.97 14.09 -0.07
N ARG A 146 -6.52 14.47 -1.22
CA ARG A 146 -6.08 14.05 -2.55
C ARG A 146 -5.19 15.12 -3.15
N ALA A 147 -3.94 14.76 -3.44
CA ALA A 147 -2.97 15.67 -4.04
C ALA A 147 -2.50 15.15 -5.40
N GLY A 148 -2.18 16.07 -6.32
CA GLY A 148 -1.41 15.72 -7.50
C GLY A 148 0.07 15.52 -7.16
N LEU A 149 0.96 15.85 -8.10
CA LEU A 149 2.39 15.74 -7.87
C LEU A 149 2.86 16.71 -6.78
N ILE A 150 3.45 16.18 -5.71
CA ILE A 150 3.94 17.00 -4.59
C ILE A 150 5.35 17.49 -4.88
N ILE A 151 5.50 18.82 -4.90
CA ILE A 151 6.78 19.49 -5.11
C ILE A 151 7.51 19.59 -3.77
N GLY A 152 8.55 18.77 -3.62
CA GLY A 152 9.40 18.76 -2.44
C GLY A 152 10.72 17.99 -2.66
N PRO A 153 11.83 18.39 -2.02
CA PRO A 153 13.17 17.85 -2.25
C PRO A 153 13.33 16.34 -2.09
N LYS A 154 12.51 15.69 -1.25
CA LYS A 154 12.61 14.27 -0.89
C LYS A 154 11.33 13.47 -1.19
N GLY A 155 10.44 14.02 -2.03
CA GLY A 155 9.26 13.27 -2.51
C GLY A 155 9.64 12.12 -3.44
N SER A 156 8.67 11.30 -3.84
CA SER A 156 8.90 10.26 -4.87
C SER A 156 8.99 10.86 -6.28
N SER A 157 8.07 11.77 -6.63
CA SER A 157 7.88 12.23 -8.00
C SER A 157 8.76 13.42 -8.39
N PHE A 158 8.83 14.48 -7.57
CA PHE A 158 9.60 15.68 -7.92
C PHE A 158 11.11 15.42 -8.11
N PRO A 159 11.78 14.58 -7.31
CA PRO A 159 13.19 14.23 -7.55
C PRO A 159 13.43 13.54 -8.90
N ILE A 160 12.50 12.71 -9.37
CA ILE A 160 12.56 12.10 -10.73
C ILE A 160 12.52 13.22 -11.77
N LEU A 161 11.51 14.10 -11.71
CA LEU A 161 11.34 15.22 -12.64
C LEU A 161 12.56 16.15 -12.65
N LYS A 162 13.06 16.53 -11.47
CA LYS A 162 14.28 17.32 -11.28
C LYS A 162 15.50 16.63 -11.88
N LYS A 163 15.71 15.34 -11.63
CA LYS A 163 16.86 14.59 -12.15
C LYS A 163 16.82 14.47 -13.67
N LEU A 164 15.65 14.21 -14.26
CA LEU A 164 15.47 14.19 -15.71
C LEU A 164 15.79 15.58 -16.30
N THR A 165 15.18 16.63 -15.76
CA THR A 165 15.45 18.03 -16.15
C THR A 165 16.94 18.35 -16.06
N LYS A 166 17.61 17.91 -14.99
CA LYS A 166 19.05 18.17 -14.77
C LYS A 166 19.95 17.38 -15.71
N ARG A 167 19.70 16.09 -15.90
CA ARG A 167 20.64 15.15 -16.55
C ARG A 167 20.48 15.07 -18.07
N LEU A 168 19.27 15.26 -18.59
CA LEU A 168 19.02 15.12 -20.03
C LEU A 168 19.40 16.39 -20.79
N PRO A 169 20.09 16.30 -21.93
CA PRO A 169 20.41 17.47 -22.77
C PRO A 169 19.18 18.00 -23.53
N ALA A 170 18.20 17.14 -23.81
CA ALA A 170 16.91 17.45 -24.42
C ALA A 170 15.85 16.46 -23.92
N LEU A 171 14.57 16.79 -24.04
CA LEU A 171 13.44 15.91 -23.72
C LEU A 171 12.68 15.49 -24.97
N VAL A 172 12.30 14.21 -25.01
CA VAL A 172 11.31 13.70 -25.96
C VAL A 172 9.98 13.61 -25.21
N LEU A 173 8.94 14.26 -25.74
CA LEU A 173 7.63 14.36 -25.12
C LEU A 173 6.64 13.39 -25.78
N PRO A 174 6.36 12.24 -25.14
CA PRO A 174 5.28 11.34 -25.54
C PRO A 174 3.91 11.94 -25.22
N LYS A 175 2.82 11.29 -25.68
CA LYS A 175 1.44 11.77 -25.47
C LYS A 175 1.13 12.07 -24.00
N TRP A 176 1.57 11.23 -23.06
CA TRP A 176 1.32 11.41 -21.62
C TRP A 176 1.97 12.68 -21.05
N ALA A 177 2.97 13.27 -21.72
CA ALA A 177 3.58 14.52 -21.25
C ALA A 177 2.58 15.69 -21.24
N TYR A 178 1.47 15.53 -21.94
CA TYR A 178 0.38 16.49 -22.05
C TYR A 178 -0.80 16.19 -21.11
N SER A 179 -0.77 15.08 -20.37
CA SER A 179 -1.79 14.77 -19.37
C SER A 179 -1.80 15.84 -18.28
N LYS A 180 -3.00 16.28 -17.89
CA LYS A 180 -3.23 17.34 -16.92
C LYS A 180 -3.07 16.82 -15.49
N THR A 181 -2.49 17.66 -14.66
CA THR A 181 -2.29 17.41 -13.23
C THR A 181 -2.27 18.73 -12.46
N ALA A 182 -2.46 18.66 -11.14
CA ALA A 182 -2.37 19.80 -10.26
C ALA A 182 -1.22 19.60 -9.27
N PRO A 183 0.00 20.06 -9.58
CA PRO A 183 1.10 19.98 -8.64
C PRO A 183 0.84 20.89 -7.44
N VAL A 184 1.34 20.48 -6.28
CA VAL A 184 1.14 21.21 -5.02
C VAL A 184 2.42 21.22 -4.20
N ALA A 185 2.70 22.33 -3.52
CA ALA A 185 3.86 22.46 -2.65
C ALA A 185 3.73 21.55 -1.43
N LEU A 186 4.83 20.92 -0.99
CA LEU A 186 4.85 20.13 0.24
C LEU A 186 4.26 20.91 1.43
N LYS A 187 4.68 22.17 1.62
CA LYS A 187 4.25 23.00 2.76
C LYS A 187 2.72 23.15 2.83
N ASP A 188 2.07 23.22 1.67
CA ASP A 188 0.61 23.37 1.59
C ASP A 188 -0.10 22.04 1.88
N VAL A 189 0.44 20.91 1.41
CA VAL A 189 -0.07 19.58 1.75
C VAL A 189 0.01 19.33 3.26
N VAL A 190 1.15 19.64 3.89
CA VAL A 190 1.34 19.45 5.34
C VAL A 190 0.38 20.35 6.12
N LYS A 191 0.20 21.61 5.69
CA LYS A 191 -0.81 22.52 6.27
C LYS A 191 -2.24 22.00 6.09
N GLY A 192 -2.58 21.44 4.92
CA GLY A 192 -3.86 20.80 4.65
C GLY A 192 -4.11 19.64 5.61
N LEU A 193 -3.17 18.71 5.73
CA LEU A 193 -3.24 17.57 6.66
C LEU A 193 -3.40 18.04 8.11
N ALA A 194 -2.62 19.04 8.54
CA ALA A 194 -2.72 19.62 9.88
C ALA A 194 -4.08 20.30 10.15
N THR A 195 -4.69 20.87 9.11
CA THR A 195 -6.03 21.47 9.19
C THR A 195 -7.10 20.38 9.34
N LEU A 196 -6.94 19.23 8.66
CA LEU A 196 -7.84 18.10 8.82
C LEU A 196 -7.86 17.53 10.24
N VAL A 197 -6.74 17.59 10.98
CA VAL A 197 -6.68 17.13 12.39
C VAL A 197 -7.68 17.87 13.29
N LYS A 198 -8.06 19.10 12.94
CA LYS A 198 -9.02 19.93 13.70
C LYS A 198 -10.47 19.67 13.34
N ARG A 199 -10.75 18.83 12.34
CA ARG A 199 -12.11 18.55 11.86
C ARG A 199 -12.76 17.40 12.62
N GLU A 200 -14.08 17.44 12.67
CA GLU A 200 -14.91 16.36 13.19
C GLU A 200 -15.91 15.93 12.09
N PRO A 201 -15.44 15.24 11.04
CA PRO A 201 -16.34 14.82 9.96
C PRO A 201 -17.31 13.75 10.46
N LYS A 202 -18.54 13.79 9.94
CA LYS A 202 -19.58 12.77 10.21
C LYS A 202 -19.65 11.67 9.15
N GLN A 203 -19.04 11.91 7.99
CA GLN A 203 -19.05 11.03 6.83
C GLN A 203 -17.66 11.06 6.18
N ASN A 204 -17.40 10.10 5.31
CA ASN A 204 -16.19 10.11 4.50
C ASN A 204 -16.20 11.32 3.56
N GLU A 205 -15.08 12.04 3.47
CA GLU A 205 -14.94 13.22 2.63
C GLU A 205 -13.69 13.10 1.75
N GLN A 206 -13.82 13.57 0.51
CA GLN A 206 -12.72 13.69 -0.45
C GLN A 206 -12.41 15.15 -0.67
N ILE A 207 -11.15 15.53 -0.51
CA ILE A 207 -10.71 16.91 -0.59
C ILE A 207 -9.52 16.99 -1.54
N ASP A 208 -9.73 17.59 -2.71
CA ASP A 208 -8.65 17.80 -3.67
C ASP A 208 -7.90 19.09 -3.30
N ILE A 209 -6.61 18.98 -3.01
CA ILE A 209 -5.73 20.13 -2.74
C ILE A 209 -4.89 20.48 -3.96
N TYR A 210 -4.95 21.75 -4.37
CA TYR A 210 -4.31 22.22 -5.58
C TYR A 210 -4.08 23.73 -5.57
N HIS A 211 -3.16 24.20 -6.42
CA HIS A 211 -3.02 25.63 -6.74
C HIS A 211 -3.47 25.90 -8.17
N GLU A 212 -2.69 25.42 -9.14
CA GLU A 212 -2.93 25.58 -10.57
C GLU A 212 -2.86 24.23 -11.30
N VAL A 213 -3.61 24.10 -12.39
CA VAL A 213 -3.55 22.92 -13.27
C VAL A 213 -2.53 23.18 -14.37
N THR A 214 -1.63 22.22 -14.58
CA THR A 214 -0.64 22.20 -15.66
C THR A 214 -0.56 20.79 -16.25
N ASP A 215 0.26 20.58 -17.26
CA ASP A 215 0.71 19.25 -17.69
C ASP A 215 2.18 19.01 -17.31
N TYR A 216 2.67 17.80 -17.59
CA TYR A 216 4.06 17.42 -17.31
C TYR A 216 5.06 18.23 -18.13
N LYS A 217 4.73 18.60 -19.37
CA LYS A 217 5.54 19.53 -20.17
C LYS A 217 5.71 20.86 -19.44
N GLY A 218 4.63 21.48 -18.99
CA GLY A 218 4.66 22.72 -18.21
C GLY A 218 5.49 22.59 -16.93
N MET A 219 5.43 21.44 -16.24
CA MET A 219 6.29 21.19 -15.07
C MET A 219 7.79 21.07 -15.42
N PHE A 220 8.13 20.44 -16.55
CA PHE A 220 9.50 20.40 -17.05
C PHE A 220 10.01 21.80 -17.44
N GLU A 221 9.18 22.60 -18.11
CA GLU A 221 9.50 23.98 -18.51
C GLU A 221 9.72 24.87 -17.27
N ALA A 222 8.81 24.82 -16.30
CA ALA A 222 8.93 25.55 -15.04
C ALA A 222 10.19 25.16 -14.28
N THR A 223 10.49 23.85 -14.19
CA THR A 223 11.70 23.36 -13.51
C THR A 223 12.97 23.79 -14.23
N ALA A 224 13.02 23.68 -15.56
CA ALA A 224 14.17 24.10 -16.36
C ALA A 224 14.42 25.61 -16.25
N SER A 225 13.35 26.41 -16.24
CA SER A 225 13.38 27.86 -16.05
C SER A 225 13.99 28.24 -14.70
N VAL A 226 13.50 27.65 -13.61
CA VAL A 226 14.06 27.89 -12.26
C VAL A 226 15.53 27.46 -12.18
N MET A 227 15.88 26.34 -12.80
CA MET A 227 17.25 25.84 -12.86
C MET A 227 18.16 26.64 -13.81
N LYS A 228 17.63 27.62 -14.54
CA LYS A 228 18.32 28.38 -15.59
C LYS A 228 18.97 27.47 -16.64
N LYS A 229 18.32 26.35 -16.96
CA LYS A 229 18.80 25.36 -17.92
C LYS A 229 18.00 25.43 -19.20
N LYS A 230 18.68 25.52 -20.34
CA LYS A 230 18.06 25.30 -21.66
C LYS A 230 17.73 23.80 -21.80
N LEU A 231 16.47 23.48 -22.03
CA LEU A 231 15.99 22.12 -22.20
C LEU A 231 15.12 22.04 -23.46
N PRO A 232 15.71 21.84 -24.65
CA PRO A 232 14.96 21.63 -25.88
C PRO A 232 14.01 20.44 -25.72
N MET A 233 12.77 20.58 -26.20
CA MET A 233 11.74 19.54 -26.12
C MET A 233 11.24 19.20 -27.52
N LEU A 234 11.11 17.91 -27.82
CA LEU A 234 10.62 17.40 -29.11
C LEU A 234 9.37 16.54 -28.90
N ASP A 235 8.29 16.86 -29.59
CA ASP A 235 7.02 16.16 -29.49
C ASP A 235 7.02 14.88 -30.33
N VAL A 236 6.83 13.74 -29.66
CA VAL A 236 6.82 12.41 -30.27
C VAL A 236 5.69 11.56 -29.66
N PRO A 237 4.42 11.85 -30.02
CA PRO A 237 3.25 11.34 -29.30
C PRO A 237 3.02 9.83 -29.45
N PHE A 238 3.68 9.18 -30.41
CA PHE A 238 3.52 7.76 -30.72
C PHE A 238 4.42 6.83 -29.88
N ILE A 239 5.26 7.35 -28.98
CA ILE A 239 6.09 6.52 -28.10
C ILE A 239 5.21 5.84 -27.04
N PRO A 240 5.15 4.50 -27.01
CA PRO A 240 4.43 3.77 -25.97
C PRO A 240 5.04 4.00 -24.59
N VAL A 241 4.17 4.12 -23.57
CA VAL A 241 4.55 4.39 -22.17
C VAL A 241 5.56 3.38 -21.64
N TRP A 242 5.39 2.09 -21.96
CA TRP A 242 6.26 1.01 -21.49
C TRP A 242 7.73 1.17 -21.91
N ILE A 243 8.00 1.83 -23.05
CA ILE A 243 9.37 2.11 -23.52
C ILE A 243 10.07 3.15 -22.63
N THR A 244 9.30 4.06 -22.02
CA THR A 244 9.86 5.16 -21.20
C THR A 244 10.30 4.72 -19.80
N LYS A 245 9.77 3.59 -19.31
CA LYS A 245 9.96 3.14 -17.92
C LYS A 245 11.43 2.87 -17.56
N LEU A 246 12.11 2.04 -18.35
CA LEU A 246 13.49 1.64 -18.08
C LEU A 246 14.48 2.81 -18.23
N PRO A 247 14.43 3.63 -19.31
CA PRO A 247 15.27 4.81 -19.42
C PRO A 247 15.12 5.76 -18.24
N VAL A 248 13.88 6.06 -17.81
CA VAL A 248 13.66 6.95 -16.66
C VAL A 248 14.27 6.35 -15.38
N ALA A 249 14.09 5.06 -15.12
CA ALA A 249 14.69 4.40 -13.97
C ALA A 249 16.22 4.49 -13.98
N LEU A 250 16.85 4.21 -15.12
CA LEU A 250 18.31 4.28 -15.27
C LEU A 250 18.84 5.72 -15.13
N ILE A 251 18.21 6.69 -15.79
CA ILE A 251 18.64 8.09 -15.77
C ILE A 251 18.48 8.69 -14.37
N THR A 252 17.45 8.33 -13.63
CA THR A 252 17.20 8.88 -12.29
C THR A 252 17.93 8.10 -11.19
N GLY A 253 18.26 6.83 -11.45
CA GLY A 253 18.81 5.91 -10.46
C GLY A 253 17.82 5.52 -9.37
N GLU A 254 16.52 5.71 -9.62
CA GLU A 254 15.44 5.28 -8.73
C GLU A 254 15.06 3.81 -9.00
N PRO A 255 14.59 3.06 -7.99
CA PRO A 255 14.20 1.67 -8.15
C PRO A 255 13.01 1.52 -9.11
N LYS A 256 12.99 0.44 -9.89
CA LYS A 256 11.90 0.15 -10.85
C LYS A 256 10.55 0.02 -10.16
N GLU A 257 10.53 -0.49 -8.93
CA GLU A 257 9.36 -0.68 -8.07
C GLU A 257 8.67 0.66 -7.76
N LEU A 258 9.45 1.76 -7.73
CA LEU A 258 8.92 3.11 -7.58
C LEU A 258 8.57 3.75 -8.93
N VAL A 259 9.47 3.68 -9.90
CA VAL A 259 9.35 4.42 -11.17
C VAL A 259 8.22 3.88 -12.05
N TYR A 260 8.09 2.55 -12.16
CA TYR A 260 7.20 1.95 -13.15
C TYR A 260 5.72 2.28 -12.88
N PRO A 261 5.19 2.09 -11.65
CA PRO A 261 3.79 2.41 -11.40
C PRO A 261 3.50 3.91 -11.44
N LEU A 262 4.47 4.77 -11.10
CA LEU A 262 4.32 6.22 -11.24
C LEU A 262 4.18 6.60 -12.71
N ILE A 263 5.03 6.06 -13.59
CA ILE A 263 4.94 6.31 -15.05
C ILE A 263 3.62 5.81 -15.63
N ASP A 264 3.16 4.63 -15.19
CA ASP A 264 1.86 4.10 -15.59
C ASP A 264 0.71 5.04 -15.23
N SER A 265 0.80 5.73 -14.09
CA SER A 265 -0.23 6.70 -13.69
C SER A 265 -0.21 8.04 -14.44
N LEU A 266 0.86 8.37 -15.18
CA LEU A 266 0.98 9.67 -15.86
C LEU A 266 0.06 9.79 -17.08
N VAL A 267 -0.51 8.68 -17.56
CA VAL A 267 -1.39 8.69 -18.74
C VAL A 267 -2.77 9.27 -18.45
N HIS A 268 -3.13 9.43 -17.16
CA HIS A 268 -4.43 9.90 -16.71
C HIS A 268 -4.43 11.39 -16.42
N ASP A 269 -5.55 12.04 -16.71
CA ASP A 269 -5.80 13.44 -16.36
C ASP A 269 -6.25 13.55 -14.90
N MET A 270 -5.30 13.82 -14.01
CA MET A 270 -5.55 13.99 -12.56
C MET A 270 -5.91 15.43 -12.23
N THR A 271 -7.08 15.87 -12.70
CA THR A 271 -7.57 17.24 -12.48
C THR A 271 -8.47 17.34 -11.23
N PRO A 272 -8.35 18.41 -10.42
CA PRO A 272 -9.18 18.59 -9.24
C PRO A 272 -10.66 18.73 -9.59
N SER A 273 -11.54 18.15 -8.78
CA SER A 273 -12.98 18.27 -8.96
C SER A 273 -13.59 19.35 -8.07
N LYS A 274 -14.49 20.17 -8.63
CA LYS A 274 -15.25 21.19 -7.86
C LYS A 274 -16.07 20.58 -6.72
N LYS A 275 -16.51 19.32 -6.86
CA LYS A 275 -17.27 18.59 -5.82
C LYS A 275 -16.44 18.28 -4.58
N ASN A 276 -15.12 18.22 -4.72
CA ASN A 276 -14.15 17.92 -3.66
C ASN A 276 -13.48 19.19 -3.12
N TYR A 277 -14.02 20.38 -3.44
CA TYR A 277 -13.45 21.63 -2.99
C TYR A 277 -13.90 21.96 -1.56
N VAL A 278 -12.93 22.23 -0.68
CA VAL A 278 -13.17 22.72 0.68
C VAL A 278 -12.35 23.99 0.90
N GLU A 279 -13.04 25.09 1.18
CA GLU A 279 -12.41 26.38 1.44
C GLU A 279 -11.45 26.29 2.66
N GLY A 280 -10.25 26.86 2.50
CA GLY A 280 -9.19 26.83 3.50
C GLY A 280 -8.33 25.57 3.48
N ILE A 281 -8.70 24.55 2.70
CA ILE A 281 -7.93 23.30 2.55
C ILE A 281 -7.54 23.06 1.10
N SER A 282 -8.49 23.16 0.17
CA SER A 282 -8.26 22.89 -1.25
C SER A 282 -7.42 23.95 -1.95
N ASN A 283 -7.52 25.22 -1.52
CA ASN A 283 -6.84 26.36 -2.11
C ASN A 283 -5.41 26.51 -1.58
N ALA A 284 -4.51 25.65 -2.08
CA ALA A 284 -3.09 25.75 -1.77
C ALA A 284 -2.56 27.12 -2.24
N PRO A 285 -1.94 27.93 -1.39
CA PRO A 285 -1.54 29.30 -1.74
C PRO A 285 -0.26 29.38 -2.60
N THR A 286 0.55 28.32 -2.68
CA THR A 286 1.89 28.41 -3.26
C THR A 286 1.90 28.09 -4.76
N PRO A 287 2.36 29.03 -5.62
CA PRO A 287 2.50 28.77 -7.05
C PRO A 287 3.58 27.73 -7.38
N LEU A 288 3.46 27.08 -8.55
CA LEU A 288 4.38 26.02 -8.98
C LEU A 288 5.84 26.49 -8.95
N LYS A 289 6.13 27.67 -9.53
CA LYS A 289 7.50 28.18 -9.62
C LYS A 289 8.15 28.39 -8.24
N GLU A 290 7.41 28.98 -7.31
CA GLU A 290 7.88 29.21 -5.92
C GLU A 290 8.12 27.88 -5.20
N SER A 291 7.23 26.89 -5.41
CA SER A 291 7.37 25.56 -4.81
C SER A 291 8.64 24.85 -5.30
N ILE A 292 8.96 24.97 -6.60
CA ILE A 292 10.18 24.42 -7.21
C ILE A 292 11.42 25.14 -6.65
N GLU A 293 11.40 26.48 -6.59
CA GLU A 293 12.51 27.27 -6.03
C GLU A 293 12.84 26.87 -4.60
N THR A 294 11.81 26.74 -3.75
CA THR A 294 11.94 26.30 -2.37
C THR A 294 12.53 24.88 -2.32
N ALA A 295 11.96 23.96 -3.09
CA ALA A 295 12.42 22.57 -3.09
C ALA A 295 13.87 22.39 -3.58
N LEU A 296 14.33 23.25 -4.50
CA LEU A 296 15.71 23.25 -4.97
C LEU A 296 16.67 23.81 -3.91
N LYS A 297 16.31 24.89 -3.22
CA LYS A 297 17.11 25.49 -2.13
C LYS A 297 17.34 24.49 -0.99
N ASP A 298 16.27 23.84 -0.53
CA ASP A 298 16.34 22.87 0.56
C ASP A 298 17.22 21.66 0.21
N SER A 299 17.14 21.20 -1.05
CA SER A 299 17.99 20.11 -1.55
C SER A 299 19.49 20.42 -1.48
N ASP A 300 19.88 21.69 -1.62
CA ASP A 300 21.29 22.10 -1.66
C ASP A 300 21.85 22.38 -0.25
N ASN A 301 21.01 22.87 0.66
CA ASN A 301 21.37 23.02 2.08
C ASN A 301 21.64 21.66 2.74
N GLU A 302 20.83 20.64 2.45
CA GLU A 302 20.96 19.32 3.07
C GLU A 302 22.12 18.47 2.55
N LYS A 303 22.73 18.79 1.39
CA LYS A 303 23.98 18.13 0.98
C LYS A 303 25.13 18.36 1.98
N LYS A 304 25.00 19.38 2.84
CA LYS A 304 25.95 19.71 3.91
C LYS A 304 25.71 18.88 5.18
N ASP A 305 24.47 18.47 5.47
CA ASP A 305 24.09 17.66 6.64
C ASP A 305 23.83 16.19 6.27
N LYS A 306 24.90 15.41 6.09
CA LYS A 306 24.82 13.98 5.81
C LYS A 306 24.50 13.15 7.06
N LYS A 307 23.27 13.17 7.56
CA LYS A 307 22.73 12.02 8.30
C LYS A 307 22.10 11.07 7.28
N LYS A 308 22.80 9.97 6.97
CA LYS A 308 22.31 8.91 6.07
C LYS A 308 21.00 8.37 6.65
N ALA A 309 19.92 8.43 5.86
CA ALA A 309 18.73 7.64 6.14
C ALA A 309 19.15 6.15 6.30
N PRO A 310 18.57 5.41 7.26
CA PRO A 310 18.91 4.00 7.43
C PRO A 310 18.71 3.28 6.10
N SER A 311 19.74 2.56 5.64
CA SER A 311 19.69 1.90 4.35
C SER A 311 18.60 0.82 4.36
N ILE A 312 17.81 0.75 3.29
CA ILE A 312 16.87 -0.35 3.02
C ILE A 312 17.58 -1.71 3.19
N ALA A 313 18.88 -1.77 2.87
CA ALA A 313 19.74 -2.93 3.06
C ALA A 313 19.87 -3.41 4.53
N LYS A 314 19.75 -2.53 5.53
CA LYS A 314 19.77 -2.93 6.95
C LYS A 314 18.44 -3.55 7.40
N GLN A 315 17.33 -3.16 6.75
CA GLN A 315 15.99 -3.69 7.03
C GLN A 315 15.74 -5.08 6.41
N LEU A 316 16.40 -5.40 5.28
CA LEU A 316 16.25 -6.67 4.56
C LEU A 316 17.27 -7.75 4.98
N GLN A 317 17.88 -7.64 6.17
CA GLN A 317 18.87 -8.60 6.64
C GLN A 317 18.25 -9.94 7.08
N LYS A 318 16.99 -9.92 7.51
CA LYS A 318 16.23 -11.11 7.87
C LYS A 318 15.90 -11.92 6.61
N ASN A 319 15.99 -13.25 6.69
CA ASN A 319 15.60 -14.13 5.58
C ASN A 319 14.07 -14.36 5.57
N ASP A 320 13.31 -13.27 5.62
CA ASP A 320 11.86 -13.34 5.69
C ASP A 320 11.21 -13.29 4.30
N VAL A 321 10.03 -13.88 4.23
CA VAL A 321 9.22 -13.99 3.03
C VAL A 321 7.85 -13.41 3.31
N LYS A 322 7.39 -12.59 2.37
CA LYS A 322 6.02 -12.12 2.29
C LYS A 322 5.44 -12.54 0.96
N SER A 323 4.36 -13.30 0.99
CA SER A 323 3.64 -13.73 -0.21
C SER A 323 2.20 -13.25 -0.08
N VAL A 324 1.65 -12.58 -1.09
CA VAL A 324 0.28 -12.05 -1.09
C VAL A 324 -0.32 -12.30 -2.47
N GLN A 325 -1.43 -13.03 -2.51
CA GLN A 325 -2.16 -13.35 -3.73
C GLN A 325 -3.64 -13.04 -3.57
N ARG A 326 -4.19 -12.28 -4.50
CA ARG A 326 -5.63 -12.06 -4.63
C ARG A 326 -6.24 -13.13 -5.55
N ILE A 327 -7.32 -13.75 -5.11
CA ILE A 327 -8.10 -14.74 -5.87
C ILE A 327 -9.58 -14.38 -5.84
N THR A 328 -10.35 -14.87 -6.83
CA THR A 328 -11.81 -14.78 -6.83
C THR A 328 -12.39 -16.03 -6.18
N ILE A 329 -13.33 -15.85 -5.26
CA ILE A 329 -14.05 -16.93 -4.56
C ILE A 329 -15.55 -16.86 -4.84
N PRO A 330 -16.30 -17.97 -4.72
CA PRO A 330 -17.76 -17.94 -4.86
C PRO A 330 -18.41 -16.96 -3.88
N SER A 331 -19.46 -16.29 -4.33
CA SER A 331 -20.18 -15.28 -3.52
C SER A 331 -20.77 -15.87 -2.23
N SER A 332 -21.21 -17.12 -2.30
CA SER A 332 -21.80 -17.87 -1.20
C SER A 332 -20.82 -18.38 -0.14
N TRP A 333 -19.51 -18.31 -0.39
CA TRP A 333 -18.50 -18.86 0.51
C TRP A 333 -18.11 -17.89 1.62
N THR A 334 -18.14 -18.33 2.86
CA THR A 334 -17.44 -17.64 3.95
C THR A 334 -15.91 -17.76 3.77
N ILE A 335 -15.15 -16.89 4.45
CA ILE A 335 -13.68 -17.01 4.43
C ILE A 335 -13.21 -18.27 5.18
N GLU A 336 -13.96 -18.69 6.19
CA GLU A 336 -13.77 -19.99 6.85
C GLU A 336 -13.90 -21.15 5.87
N GLN A 337 -14.95 -21.17 5.05
CA GLN A 337 -15.12 -22.20 4.01
C GLN A 337 -14.00 -22.13 2.97
N THR A 338 -13.58 -20.94 2.57
CA THR A 338 -12.44 -20.77 1.64
C THR A 338 -11.16 -21.36 2.21
N ALA A 339 -10.85 -21.08 3.48
CA ALA A 339 -9.68 -21.59 4.16
C ALA A 339 -9.72 -23.12 4.30
N ASN A 340 -10.85 -23.68 4.75
CA ASN A 340 -11.02 -25.13 4.86
C ASN A 340 -10.97 -25.83 3.50
N TYR A 341 -11.53 -25.21 2.47
CA TYR A 341 -11.46 -25.70 1.11
C TYR A 341 -10.02 -25.72 0.59
N TYR A 342 -9.23 -24.67 0.84
CA TYR A 342 -7.81 -24.62 0.48
C TYR A 342 -7.02 -25.80 1.07
N VAL A 343 -7.28 -26.13 2.34
CA VAL A 343 -6.61 -27.25 3.01
C VAL A 343 -6.93 -28.58 2.34
N ASN A 344 -8.22 -28.87 2.13
CA ASN A 344 -8.67 -30.09 1.48
C ASN A 344 -8.19 -30.18 0.02
N TRP A 345 -8.22 -29.04 -0.68
CA TRP A 345 -7.73 -28.91 -2.04
C TRP A 345 -6.23 -29.23 -2.13
N LEU A 346 -5.43 -28.76 -1.17
CA LEU A 346 -3.98 -28.99 -1.14
C LEU A 346 -3.66 -30.49 -1.02
N SER A 347 -4.40 -31.23 -0.20
CA SER A 347 -4.24 -32.69 -0.12
C SER A 347 -4.69 -33.40 -1.40
N ARG A 348 -5.81 -32.96 -2.00
CA ARG A 348 -6.31 -33.56 -3.24
C ARG A 348 -5.36 -33.34 -4.42
N ILE A 349 -4.87 -32.12 -4.61
CA ILE A 349 -3.96 -31.78 -5.74
C ILE A 349 -2.55 -32.33 -5.51
N GLY A 350 -2.14 -32.47 -4.25
CA GLY A 350 -0.90 -33.14 -3.88
C GLY A 350 -0.93 -34.65 -4.10
N TYR A 351 -2.10 -35.24 -4.42
CA TYR A 351 -2.30 -36.69 -4.50
C TYR A 351 -1.69 -37.38 -3.26
N SER A 352 -1.02 -38.52 -3.42
CA SER A 352 -0.29 -39.17 -2.33
C SER A 352 0.96 -38.41 -1.84
N PHE A 353 1.32 -37.26 -2.42
CA PHE A 353 2.53 -36.50 -2.05
C PHE A 353 2.29 -35.44 -0.98
N ILE A 354 1.06 -34.97 -0.77
CA ILE A 354 0.74 -34.02 0.31
C ILE A 354 -0.44 -34.55 1.11
N ASN A 355 -0.20 -34.82 2.39
CA ASN A 355 -1.24 -35.19 3.34
C ASN A 355 -1.51 -34.01 4.25
N THR A 356 -2.79 -33.70 4.49
CA THR A 356 -3.20 -32.71 5.47
C THR A 356 -4.05 -33.37 6.54
N SER A 357 -3.75 -33.13 7.81
CA SER A 357 -4.62 -33.50 8.93
C SER A 357 -4.95 -32.26 9.77
N ILE A 358 -6.17 -32.22 10.30
CA ILE A 358 -6.63 -31.18 11.21
C ILE A 358 -6.97 -31.88 12.53
N GLU A 359 -6.28 -31.50 13.61
CA GLU A 359 -6.53 -31.97 14.97
C GLU A 359 -6.53 -30.75 15.90
N ASP A 360 -7.59 -30.54 16.68
CA ASP A 360 -7.69 -29.46 17.68
C ASP A 360 -7.24 -28.07 17.16
N GLU A 361 -7.75 -27.65 15.98
CA GLU A 361 -7.40 -26.37 15.32
C GLU A 361 -5.94 -26.26 14.82
N VAL A 362 -5.19 -27.36 14.90
CA VAL A 362 -3.85 -27.50 14.36
C VAL A 362 -3.91 -28.28 13.05
N LEU A 363 -3.55 -27.59 11.98
CA LEU A 363 -3.37 -28.15 10.66
C LEU A 363 -1.91 -28.58 10.47
N ASN A 364 -1.72 -29.87 10.23
CA ASN A 364 -0.44 -30.45 9.85
C ASN A 364 -0.42 -30.71 8.34
N ILE A 365 0.61 -30.21 7.67
CA ILE A 365 0.89 -30.51 6.26
C ILE A 365 2.13 -31.39 6.22
N SER A 366 2.03 -32.56 5.61
CA SER A 366 3.07 -33.60 5.61
C SER A 366 3.37 -34.08 4.18
N LEU A 367 4.63 -34.46 3.94
CA LEU A 367 5.03 -35.17 2.72
C LEU A 367 5.47 -36.60 3.09
N PRO A 368 5.15 -37.63 2.31
CA PRO A 368 5.50 -39.03 2.63
C PRO A 368 6.99 -39.30 2.86
N ILE A 369 7.85 -38.49 2.24
CA ILE A 369 9.31 -38.57 2.37
C ILE A 369 9.84 -38.09 3.74
N PHE A 370 9.02 -37.40 4.53
CA PHE A 370 9.39 -36.91 5.86
C PHE A 370 8.55 -37.59 6.94
N LYS A 371 9.21 -37.96 8.05
CA LYS A 371 8.53 -38.48 9.24
C LYS A 371 7.71 -37.41 9.97
N ASP A 372 8.22 -36.18 9.99
CA ASP A 372 7.61 -35.04 10.65
C ASP A 372 6.90 -34.12 9.63
N PRO A 373 5.85 -33.39 10.05
CA PRO A 373 5.18 -32.41 9.20
C PRO A 373 6.14 -31.39 8.59
N ILE A 374 5.87 -30.97 7.36
CA ILE A 374 6.61 -29.89 6.71
C ILE A 374 6.17 -28.52 7.22
N LEU A 375 4.91 -28.36 7.60
CA LEU A 375 4.35 -27.17 8.21
C LEU A 375 3.31 -27.55 9.26
N ILE A 376 3.35 -26.84 10.38
CA ILE A 376 2.37 -26.92 11.47
C ILE A 376 1.72 -25.55 11.59
N LEU A 377 0.41 -25.50 11.39
CA LEU A 377 -0.39 -24.28 11.32
C LEU A 377 -1.45 -24.31 12.42
N GLU A 378 -1.49 -23.31 13.30
CA GLU A 378 -2.47 -23.24 14.39
C GLU A 378 -3.44 -22.09 14.13
N LYS A 379 -4.75 -22.38 14.06
CA LYS A 379 -5.77 -21.37 13.84
C LYS A 379 -5.89 -20.46 15.06
N SER A 380 -5.87 -19.15 14.85
CA SER A 380 -6.10 -18.19 15.92
C SER A 380 -7.59 -17.80 15.99
N GLN A 381 -8.32 -18.37 16.95
CA GLN A 381 -9.73 -18.01 17.18
C GLN A 381 -9.89 -16.53 17.53
N LYS A 382 -9.02 -16.01 18.41
CA LYS A 382 -9.04 -14.60 18.83
C LYS A 382 -8.79 -13.61 17.69
N LYS A 383 -8.04 -14.00 16.66
CA LYS A 383 -7.64 -13.12 15.55
C LYS A 383 -8.37 -13.43 14.25
N SER A 384 -9.30 -14.37 14.27
CA SER A 384 -10.17 -14.66 13.14
C SER A 384 -11.51 -13.94 13.34
N SER A 385 -12.10 -13.51 12.22
CA SER A 385 -13.41 -12.86 12.12
C SER A 385 -14.16 -13.44 10.91
N GLU A 386 -15.41 -13.05 10.71
CA GLU A 386 -16.25 -13.53 9.61
C GLU A 386 -15.58 -13.40 8.22
N ASP A 387 -14.80 -12.35 8.04
CA ASP A 387 -14.12 -11.95 6.81
C ASP A 387 -12.60 -12.20 6.85
N ARG A 388 -12.07 -12.85 7.90
CA ARG A 388 -10.64 -13.10 8.05
C ARG A 388 -10.36 -14.36 8.86
N VAL A 389 -9.56 -15.26 8.31
CA VAL A 389 -9.04 -16.43 9.04
C VAL A 389 -7.53 -16.38 9.10
N LEU A 390 -6.96 -16.57 10.30
CA LEU A 390 -5.52 -16.52 10.53
C LEU A 390 -5.01 -17.84 11.12
N PHE A 391 -3.95 -18.36 10.52
CA PHE A 391 -3.16 -19.47 11.03
C PHE A 391 -1.75 -19.01 11.37
N TYR A 392 -1.29 -19.29 12.58
CA TYR A 392 0.11 -19.11 12.96
C TYR A 392 0.96 -20.28 12.46
N ILE A 393 2.12 -19.96 11.89
CA ILE A 393 3.10 -20.98 11.48
C ILE A 393 3.94 -21.31 12.71
N LYS A 394 3.59 -22.41 13.39
CA LYS A 394 4.18 -22.83 14.67
C LYS A 394 5.35 -23.79 14.53
N GLY A 395 5.54 -24.40 13.36
CA GLY A 395 6.68 -25.28 13.12
C GLY A 395 6.62 -26.03 11.81
N GLY A 396 7.30 -27.18 11.79
CA GLY A 396 7.46 -28.06 10.64
C GLY A 396 8.82 -27.90 9.95
N LYS A 397 9.22 -28.90 9.17
CA LYS A 397 10.56 -28.95 8.56
C LYS A 397 10.88 -27.79 7.64
N PHE A 398 9.90 -27.08 7.10
CA PHE A 398 10.13 -25.99 6.14
C PHE A 398 10.22 -24.61 6.78
N ALA A 399 9.79 -24.44 8.03
CA ALA A 399 9.76 -23.16 8.71
C ALA A 399 10.81 -23.09 9.84
N LYS A 400 11.54 -21.98 9.93
CA LYS A 400 12.26 -21.61 11.16
C LYS A 400 11.30 -20.85 12.05
N VAL A 401 10.97 -21.43 13.20
CA VAL A 401 10.10 -20.81 14.19
C VAL A 401 10.86 -20.69 15.50
N ASN A 402 10.86 -19.48 16.06
CA ASN A 402 11.32 -19.20 17.42
C ASN A 402 10.13 -18.72 18.26
N GLU A 403 10.29 -18.62 19.58
CA GLU A 403 9.21 -18.21 20.49
C GLU A 403 8.62 -16.83 20.15
N SER A 404 9.43 -15.93 19.57
CA SER A 404 9.00 -14.59 19.12
C SER A 404 8.43 -14.55 17.70
N SER A 405 8.27 -15.69 17.03
CA SER A 405 7.89 -15.73 15.62
C SER A 405 6.42 -15.33 15.45
N ARG A 406 6.18 -14.35 14.57
CA ARG A 406 4.84 -13.93 14.15
C ARG A 406 4.49 -14.43 12.75
N ALA A 407 5.19 -15.46 12.29
CA ALA A 407 4.96 -16.09 11.00
C ALA A 407 3.51 -16.59 10.91
N ARG A 408 2.81 -16.25 9.84
CA ARG A 408 1.38 -16.52 9.70
C ARG A 408 0.94 -16.66 8.26
N LEU A 409 -0.10 -17.46 8.05
CA LEU A 409 -0.90 -17.55 6.83
C LEU A 409 -2.28 -16.95 7.15
N GLU A 410 -2.74 -16.01 6.34
CA GLU A 410 -4.07 -15.42 6.48
C GLU A 410 -4.88 -15.50 5.19
N PHE A 411 -6.18 -15.69 5.35
CA PHE A 411 -7.21 -15.55 4.32
C PHE A 411 -8.07 -14.35 4.70
N ARG A 412 -8.32 -13.44 3.77
CA ARG A 412 -9.05 -12.21 4.04
C ARG A 412 -9.96 -11.86 2.88
N ARG A 413 -11.26 -11.66 3.14
CA ARG A 413 -12.17 -11.10 2.14
C ARG A 413 -11.88 -9.62 1.98
N ILE A 414 -11.83 -9.16 0.73
CA ILE A 414 -11.86 -7.73 0.45
C ILE A 414 -13.31 -7.27 0.59
N LEU A 415 -13.52 -6.18 1.32
CA LEU A 415 -14.85 -5.69 1.65
C LEU A 415 -15.70 -5.43 0.39
N ASP A 416 -16.94 -5.91 0.45
CA ASP A 416 -17.94 -5.82 -0.62
C ASP A 416 -17.51 -6.44 -1.96
N THR A 417 -16.57 -7.38 -1.94
CA THR A 417 -16.17 -8.12 -3.14
C THR A 417 -16.19 -9.64 -2.90
N ASN A 418 -16.13 -10.36 -4.02
CA ASN A 418 -15.92 -11.81 -4.05
C ASN A 418 -14.44 -12.14 -4.20
N GLU A 419 -13.56 -11.29 -3.68
CA GLU A 419 -12.12 -11.49 -3.72
C GLU A 419 -11.59 -11.84 -2.34
N CYS A 420 -10.65 -12.79 -2.31
CA CYS A 420 -9.93 -13.22 -1.12
C CYS A 420 -8.44 -12.98 -1.33
N ILE A 421 -7.82 -12.30 -0.36
CA ILE A 421 -6.37 -12.21 -0.25
C ILE A 421 -5.89 -13.36 0.61
N ILE A 422 -4.99 -14.17 0.05
CA ILE A 422 -4.22 -15.17 0.77
C ILE A 422 -2.82 -14.61 0.97
N ALA A 423 -2.41 -14.47 2.23
CA ALA A 423 -1.13 -13.85 2.55
C ALA A 423 -0.30 -14.65 3.55
N ILE A 424 0.98 -14.81 3.26
CA ILE A 424 2.02 -15.29 4.16
C ILE A 424 2.83 -14.07 4.63
N HIS A 425 3.02 -13.95 5.94
CA HIS A 425 3.81 -12.90 6.56
C HIS A 425 4.90 -13.47 7.46
N GLU A 426 6.05 -12.81 7.48
CA GLU A 426 7.18 -13.10 8.37
C GLU A 426 7.67 -14.56 8.32
N TYR A 427 7.40 -15.27 7.21
CA TYR A 427 7.83 -16.65 7.06
C TYR A 427 9.33 -16.74 6.83
N GLU A 428 10.00 -17.59 7.60
CA GLU A 428 11.42 -17.85 7.44
C GLU A 428 11.64 -19.30 7.01
N PRO A 429 12.24 -19.55 5.83
CA PRO A 429 12.50 -20.91 5.39
C PRO A 429 13.65 -21.55 6.18
N SER A 430 13.50 -22.85 6.44
CA SER A 430 14.58 -23.69 7.01
C SER A 430 15.73 -23.92 6.02
N LEU A 431 15.41 -24.01 4.72
CA LEU A 431 16.36 -24.24 3.65
C LEU A 431 17.35 -23.08 3.45
N PRO A 432 18.55 -23.35 2.91
CA PRO A 432 19.44 -22.29 2.43
C PRO A 432 18.71 -21.36 1.45
N TRP A 433 18.91 -20.05 1.60
CA TRP A 433 18.14 -19.02 0.90
C TRP A 433 18.05 -19.23 -0.61
N PHE A 434 19.18 -19.51 -1.26
CA PHE A 434 19.22 -19.75 -2.71
C PHE A 434 18.33 -20.95 -3.12
N VAL A 435 18.45 -22.08 -2.40
CA VAL A 435 17.64 -23.28 -2.65
C VAL A 435 16.16 -22.97 -2.49
N TYR A 436 15.78 -22.27 -1.41
CA TYR A 436 14.39 -21.85 -1.18
C TYR A 436 13.84 -21.03 -2.35
N THR A 437 14.57 -20.00 -2.80
CA THR A 437 14.09 -19.07 -3.84
C THR A 437 13.85 -19.73 -5.19
N ILE A 438 14.62 -20.77 -5.55
CA ILE A 438 14.46 -21.49 -6.83
C ILE A 438 13.50 -22.68 -6.73
N THR A 439 13.17 -23.14 -5.51
CA THR A 439 12.28 -24.31 -5.26
C THR A 439 10.96 -23.88 -4.61
N GLN A 440 10.88 -23.92 -3.27
CA GLN A 440 9.66 -23.70 -2.48
C GLN A 440 8.95 -22.40 -2.84
N ALA A 441 9.68 -21.30 -3.05
CA ALA A 441 9.08 -20.00 -3.40
C ALA A 441 8.34 -20.04 -4.75
N ARG A 442 8.85 -20.81 -5.73
CA ARG A 442 8.22 -20.97 -7.05
C ARG A 442 7.06 -21.95 -7.00
N VAL A 443 7.22 -23.05 -6.25
CA VAL A 443 6.16 -24.03 -6.03
C VAL A 443 4.98 -23.37 -5.33
N HIS A 444 5.21 -22.57 -4.29
CA HIS A 444 4.17 -21.83 -3.60
C HIS A 444 3.36 -20.92 -4.57
N LEU A 445 4.04 -20.16 -5.44
CA LEU A 445 3.35 -19.35 -6.44
C LEU A 445 2.53 -20.19 -7.43
N LEU A 446 3.03 -21.36 -7.83
CA LEU A 446 2.28 -22.27 -8.70
C LEU A 446 1.02 -22.78 -7.99
N VAL A 447 1.15 -23.21 -6.73
CA VAL A 447 0.03 -23.66 -5.89
C VAL A 447 -1.03 -22.57 -5.78
N MET A 448 -0.63 -21.33 -5.48
CA MET A 448 -1.57 -20.21 -5.40
C MET A 448 -2.27 -19.91 -6.72
N LYS A 449 -1.56 -20.00 -7.85
CA LYS A 449 -2.15 -19.83 -9.18
C LYS A 449 -3.17 -20.92 -9.51
N LEU A 450 -2.84 -22.19 -9.23
CA LEU A 450 -3.75 -23.31 -9.46
C LEU A 450 -5.00 -23.20 -8.58
N PHE A 451 -4.82 -22.85 -7.31
CA PHE A 451 -5.94 -22.63 -6.39
C PHE A 451 -6.84 -21.48 -6.84
N GLY A 452 -6.24 -20.36 -7.26
CA GLY A 452 -6.97 -19.21 -7.80
C GLY A 452 -7.74 -19.54 -9.08
N LEU A 453 -7.19 -20.38 -9.97
CA LEU A 453 -7.90 -20.84 -11.16
C LEU A 453 -9.12 -21.71 -10.80
N GLU A 454 -8.96 -22.64 -9.86
CA GLU A 454 -10.04 -23.52 -9.45
C GLU A 454 -11.18 -22.75 -8.77
N THR A 455 -10.85 -21.88 -7.81
CA THR A 455 -11.84 -21.04 -7.12
C THR A 455 -12.56 -20.09 -8.08
N LYS A 456 -11.88 -19.56 -9.09
CA LYS A 456 -12.51 -18.76 -10.16
C LYS A 456 -13.48 -19.58 -11.01
N ILE A 457 -13.16 -20.84 -11.32
CA ILE A 457 -14.09 -21.75 -12.02
C ILE A 457 -15.30 -22.02 -11.14
N LEU A 458 -15.09 -22.33 -9.87
CA LEU A 458 -16.18 -22.58 -8.91
C LEU A 458 -17.08 -21.36 -8.74
N ALA A 459 -16.52 -20.15 -8.67
CA ALA A 459 -17.29 -18.91 -8.57
C ALA A 459 -18.23 -18.78 -9.77
N LYS A 460 -17.70 -18.95 -11.01
CA LYS A 460 -18.53 -18.92 -12.22
C LYS A 460 -19.66 -19.95 -12.20
N THR A 461 -19.38 -21.18 -11.79
CA THR A 461 -20.38 -22.27 -11.81
C THR A 461 -21.44 -22.10 -10.71
N LEU A 462 -21.01 -21.82 -9.47
CA LEU A 462 -21.91 -21.72 -8.33
C LEU A 462 -22.75 -20.43 -8.36
N ASP A 463 -22.17 -19.31 -8.77
CA ASP A 463 -22.89 -18.05 -8.84
C ASP A 463 -23.89 -18.03 -10.01
N SER A 464 -23.58 -18.71 -11.14
CA SER A 464 -24.56 -18.89 -12.23
C SER A 464 -25.76 -19.73 -11.80
N LYS A 465 -25.51 -20.84 -11.11
CA LYS A 465 -26.58 -21.72 -10.60
C LYS A 465 -27.46 -21.02 -9.56
N TYR A 466 -26.86 -20.21 -8.69
CA TYR A 466 -27.60 -19.42 -7.72
C TYR A 466 -28.54 -18.40 -8.39
N LEU A 467 -28.10 -17.77 -9.49
CA LEU A 467 -28.94 -16.86 -10.27
C LEU A 467 -30.09 -17.59 -10.98
N GLU A 468 -29.85 -18.78 -11.53
CA GLU A 468 -30.90 -19.61 -12.14
C GLU A 468 -31.99 -19.99 -11.11
N ASP A 469 -31.60 -20.51 -9.95
CA ASP A 469 -32.54 -20.90 -8.88
C ASP A 469 -33.38 -19.70 -8.41
N LYS A 470 -32.76 -18.51 -8.30
CA LYS A 470 -33.45 -17.29 -7.87
C LYS A 470 -34.42 -16.76 -8.94
N THR A 471 -34.09 -16.93 -10.23
CA THR A 471 -34.96 -16.52 -11.34
C THR A 471 -36.18 -17.43 -11.47
N MET A 472 -36.02 -18.74 -11.22
CA MET A 472 -37.14 -19.69 -11.16
C MET A 472 -38.07 -19.38 -9.98
N THR A 473 -37.51 -19.05 -8.80
CA THR A 473 -38.32 -18.72 -7.61
C THR A 473 -39.15 -17.43 -7.78
N ILE A 474 -38.72 -16.48 -8.63
CA ILE A 474 -39.45 -15.24 -8.92
C ILE A 474 -40.51 -15.42 -10.02
N GLN A 475 -40.36 -16.43 -10.89
CA GLN A 475 -41.38 -16.76 -11.90
C GLN A 475 -42.54 -17.59 -11.32
N ASP A 476 -42.31 -18.27 -10.20
CA ASP A 476 -43.32 -19.07 -9.48
C ASP A 476 -44.04 -18.27 -8.36
N SER A 477 -43.79 -16.97 -8.24
CA SER A 477 -44.43 -16.02 -7.31
C SER A 477 -45.18 -14.93 -8.07
#